data_AF-A0A2D6XKH1-F1
#
_entry.id   AF-A0A2D6XKH1-F1
#
_cell.length_a   1.000
_cell.length_b   1.000
_cell.length_c   1.000
_cell.angle_alpha   90.00
_cell.angle_beta   90.00
_cell.angle_gamma   90.00
#
_symmetry.space_group_name_H-M   'P 1'
#
loop_
_entity.id
_entity.type
_entity.pdbx_description
1 polymer ?
#
loop_
_entity_poly.entity_id
_entity_poly.type
_entity_poly.pdbx_seq_one_letter_code
_entity_poly.pdbx_strand_id
1 'polypeptide(L)'
;MIIMVTMRGYTEKQRADRLRATRKYNQSKHGRAKRKEYRQTEAGKRSQQTWALSEKGRDSQAKYRKTEKRKAVLKKYQSTEKFKKTLRKYHQTDKGRANLARGVHKRRSSLQNCISNLTAEQWREIKDKYRHKCAYCRRRMERLTMDHVIPLSKGGHHIAENIVPACRSCNSKKGNRPQEELRSPEGGITNPALTAQSIAQEEPKLNIKPHQ
;
A
#
# COMPACT_ATOMS: atom_id res chain seq x y z
N MET A 1 33.78 0.41 -20.31
CA MET A 1 33.87 -0.53 -21.45
C MET A 1 34.99 -0.16 -22.42
N ILE A 2 36.11 0.42 -21.97
CA ILE A 2 37.18 0.90 -22.88
C ILE A 2 38.28 -0.18 -23.12
N ILE A 3 38.39 -1.21 -22.27
CA ILE A 3 39.46 -2.21 -22.36
C ILE A 3 39.10 -3.42 -23.26
N MET A 4 37.81 -3.65 -23.55
CA MET A 4 37.39 -4.81 -24.35
C MET A 4 37.61 -4.64 -25.87
N VAL A 5 37.72 -3.40 -26.35
CA VAL A 5 37.88 -3.12 -27.81
C VAL A 5 39.34 -3.32 -28.27
N THR A 6 40.32 -3.38 -27.35
CA THR A 6 41.76 -3.37 -27.69
C THR A 6 42.47 -4.73 -27.55
N MET A 7 41.73 -5.85 -27.61
CA MET A 7 42.29 -7.21 -27.43
C MET A 7 42.10 -8.15 -28.63
N ARG A 8 41.75 -7.60 -29.81
CA ARG A 8 41.78 -8.37 -31.07
C ARG A 8 43.22 -8.84 -31.33
N GLY A 9 43.40 -10.12 -31.65
CA GLY A 9 44.71 -10.74 -31.90
C GLY A 9 45.48 -11.24 -30.65
N TYR A 10 44.97 -11.02 -29.43
CA TYR A 10 45.63 -11.51 -28.21
C TYR A 10 45.27 -12.98 -27.95
N THR A 11 46.26 -13.78 -27.53
CA THR A 11 46.03 -15.13 -26.99
C THR A 11 45.28 -15.09 -25.67
N GLU A 12 44.64 -16.19 -25.28
CA GLU A 12 43.87 -16.28 -24.04
C GLU A 12 44.71 -15.96 -22.79
N LYS A 13 45.95 -16.47 -22.74
CA LYS A 13 46.91 -16.19 -21.66
C LYS A 13 47.20 -14.69 -21.56
N GLN A 14 47.50 -14.03 -22.68
CA GLN A 14 47.77 -12.60 -22.71
C GLN A 14 46.55 -11.76 -22.29
N ARG A 15 45.33 -12.17 -22.66
CA ARG A 15 44.10 -11.52 -22.19
C ARG A 15 43.96 -11.67 -20.67
N ALA A 16 44.19 -12.86 -20.14
CA ALA A 16 44.10 -13.14 -18.71
C ALA A 16 45.13 -12.34 -17.91
N ASP A 17 46.39 -12.27 -18.38
CA ASP A 17 47.45 -11.46 -17.76
C ASP A 17 47.11 -9.97 -17.74
N ARG A 18 46.58 -9.45 -18.85
CA ARG A 18 46.20 -8.03 -18.94
C ARG A 18 45.00 -7.70 -18.07
N LEU A 19 44.03 -8.60 -17.95
CA LEU A 19 42.91 -8.47 -17.01
C LEU A 19 43.40 -8.51 -15.55
N ARG A 20 44.33 -9.42 -15.21
CA ARG A 20 44.98 -9.47 -13.89
C ARG A 20 45.71 -8.18 -13.55
N ALA A 21 46.55 -7.69 -14.47
CA ALA A 21 47.27 -6.42 -14.31
C ALA A 21 46.32 -5.22 -14.13
N THR A 22 45.26 -5.16 -14.94
CA THR A 22 44.20 -4.15 -14.83
C THR A 22 43.49 -4.21 -13.49
N ARG A 23 43.17 -5.42 -13.00
CA ARG A 23 42.55 -5.62 -11.69
C ARG A 23 43.48 -5.16 -10.57
N LYS A 24 44.77 -5.51 -10.62
CA LYS A 24 45.81 -5.07 -9.67
C LYS A 24 45.93 -3.55 -9.65
N TYR A 25 45.99 -2.91 -10.82
CA TYR A 25 46.01 -1.44 -10.93
C TYR A 25 44.74 -0.81 -10.34
N ASN A 26 43.55 -1.29 -10.71
CA ASN A 26 42.29 -0.74 -10.22
C ASN A 26 42.15 -0.88 -8.70
N GLN A 27 42.69 -1.94 -8.12
CA GLN A 27 42.71 -2.15 -6.67
C GLN A 27 43.77 -1.30 -5.96
N SER A 28 44.84 -0.86 -6.64
CA SER A 28 45.87 0.00 -6.04
C SER A 28 45.33 1.34 -5.53
N LYS A 29 46.04 1.99 -4.59
CA LYS A 29 45.70 3.33 -4.10
C LYS A 29 45.56 4.33 -5.24
N HIS A 30 46.50 4.31 -6.18
CA HIS A 30 46.51 5.20 -7.34
C HIS A 30 45.32 4.95 -8.27
N GLY A 31 45.04 3.70 -8.64
CA GLY A 31 43.89 3.38 -9.49
C GLY A 31 42.53 3.69 -8.84
N ARG A 32 42.40 3.53 -7.51
CA ARG A 32 41.20 3.98 -6.78
C ARG A 32 41.04 5.51 -6.83
N ALA A 33 42.13 6.25 -6.68
CA ALA A 33 42.13 7.71 -6.76
C ALA A 33 41.73 8.21 -8.16
N LYS A 34 42.36 7.69 -9.23
CA LYS A 34 42.00 8.02 -10.62
C LYS A 34 40.54 7.70 -10.95
N ARG A 35 39.98 6.59 -10.43
CA ARG A 35 38.54 6.29 -10.61
C ARG A 35 37.63 7.23 -9.81
N LYS A 36 38.07 7.71 -8.64
CA LYS A 36 37.32 8.73 -7.87
C LYS A 36 37.29 10.04 -8.64
N GLU A 37 38.43 10.46 -9.18
CA GLU A 37 38.58 11.64 -10.03
C GLU A 37 37.70 11.53 -11.29
N TYR A 38 37.78 10.41 -12.03
CA TYR A 38 36.94 10.18 -13.21
C TYR A 38 35.44 10.29 -12.88
N ARG A 39 34.99 9.73 -11.74
CA ARG A 39 33.57 9.80 -11.33
C ARG A 39 33.09 11.23 -11.09
N GLN A 40 33.98 12.17 -10.81
CA GLN A 40 33.67 13.59 -10.61
C GLN A 40 33.66 14.39 -11.92
N THR A 41 34.25 13.87 -13.00
CA THR A 41 34.17 14.47 -14.34
C THR A 41 32.74 14.38 -14.90
N GLU A 42 32.39 15.25 -15.84
CA GLU A 42 31.07 15.22 -16.50
C GLU A 42 30.83 13.91 -17.26
N ALA A 43 31.83 13.37 -17.95
CA ALA A 43 31.73 12.07 -18.60
C ALA A 43 31.45 10.95 -17.58
N GLY A 44 32.10 10.98 -16.42
CA GLY A 44 31.89 10.01 -15.35
C GLY A 44 30.52 10.14 -14.66
N LYS A 45 30.01 11.36 -14.47
CA LYS A 45 28.66 11.61 -13.96
C LYS A 45 27.60 11.14 -14.96
N ARG A 46 27.74 11.50 -16.24
CA ARG A 46 26.83 11.06 -17.32
C ARG A 46 26.80 9.54 -17.45
N SER A 47 27.96 8.88 -17.35
CA SER A 47 28.05 7.42 -17.33
C SER A 47 27.27 6.81 -16.14
N GLN A 48 27.42 7.38 -14.93
CA GLN A 48 26.68 6.93 -13.74
C GLN A 48 25.17 7.16 -13.87
N GLN A 49 24.75 8.31 -14.39
CA GLN A 49 23.34 8.62 -14.62
C GLN A 49 22.73 7.65 -15.64
N THR A 50 23.42 7.43 -16.75
CA THR A 50 23.01 6.46 -17.79
C THR A 50 22.84 5.07 -17.19
N TRP A 51 23.81 4.62 -16.38
CA TRP A 51 23.70 3.34 -15.70
C TRP A 51 22.55 3.32 -14.69
N ALA A 52 22.37 4.37 -13.89
CA ALA A 52 21.32 4.45 -12.87
C ALA A 52 19.90 4.40 -13.46
N LEU A 53 19.71 4.96 -14.66
CA LEU A 53 18.44 4.93 -15.40
C LEU A 53 18.23 3.62 -16.17
N SER A 54 19.31 2.91 -16.51
CA SER A 54 19.22 1.59 -17.13
C SER A 54 18.45 0.61 -16.24
N GLU A 55 17.79 -0.37 -16.86
CA GLU A 55 17.07 -1.45 -16.16
C GLU A 55 17.94 -2.15 -15.12
N LYS A 56 19.15 -2.59 -15.53
CA LYS A 56 20.13 -3.22 -14.63
C LYS A 56 20.49 -2.34 -13.43
N GLY A 57 20.60 -1.02 -13.63
CA GLY A 57 20.87 -0.07 -12.56
C GLY A 57 19.70 0.11 -11.62
N ARG A 58 18.48 0.26 -12.13
CA ARG A 58 17.25 0.35 -11.34
C ARG A 58 17.04 -0.90 -10.49
N ASP A 59 17.23 -2.09 -11.07
CA ASP A 59 17.12 -3.37 -10.36
C ASP A 59 18.18 -3.51 -9.27
N SER A 60 19.43 -3.17 -9.59
CA SER A 60 20.51 -3.17 -8.60
C SER A 60 20.21 -2.23 -7.43
N GLN A 61 19.68 -1.03 -7.71
CA GLN A 61 19.28 -0.08 -6.68
C GLN A 61 18.06 -0.56 -5.88
N ALA A 62 17.07 -1.17 -6.53
CA ALA A 62 15.91 -1.74 -5.86
C ALA A 62 16.31 -2.88 -4.90
N LYS A 63 17.21 -3.77 -5.34
CA LYS A 63 17.84 -4.81 -4.50
C LYS A 63 18.57 -4.16 -3.31
N TYR A 64 19.41 -3.16 -3.57
CA TYR A 64 20.14 -2.46 -2.51
C TYR A 64 19.22 -1.78 -1.48
N ARG A 65 18.12 -1.14 -1.91
CA ARG A 65 17.13 -0.50 -1.02
C ARG A 65 16.51 -1.49 -0.03
N LYS A 66 16.39 -2.75 -0.40
CA LYS A 66 15.82 -3.82 0.43
C LYS A 66 16.82 -4.43 1.41
N THR A 67 18.13 -4.18 1.25
CA THR A 67 19.16 -4.74 2.14
C THR A 67 19.04 -4.20 3.57
N GLU A 68 19.32 -5.05 4.56
CA GLU A 68 19.32 -4.67 5.97
C GLU A 68 20.32 -3.55 6.26
N LYS A 69 21.49 -3.58 5.60
CA LYS A 69 22.47 -2.49 5.66
C LYS A 69 21.85 -1.15 5.30
N ARG A 70 21.09 -1.08 4.20
CA ARG A 70 20.46 0.18 3.77
C ARG A 70 19.32 0.59 4.69
N LYS A 71 18.51 -0.35 5.15
CA LYS A 71 17.43 -0.11 6.13
C LYS A 71 17.98 0.43 7.45
N ALA A 72 19.06 -0.14 7.96
CA ALA A 72 19.74 0.32 9.19
C ALA A 72 20.24 1.77 9.06
N VAL A 73 20.88 2.11 7.93
CA VAL A 73 21.31 3.48 7.65
C VAL A 73 20.12 4.43 7.59
N LEU A 74 19.01 4.03 6.96
CA LEU A 74 17.80 4.84 6.88
C LEU A 74 17.17 5.04 8.26
N LYS A 75 17.08 3.99 9.07
CA LYS A 75 16.56 4.04 10.44
C LYS A 75 17.38 5.01 11.31
N LYS A 76 18.71 4.93 11.23
CA LYS A 76 19.62 5.86 11.93
C LYS A 76 19.42 7.31 11.47
N TYR A 77 19.18 7.55 10.19
CA TYR A 77 18.89 8.90 9.70
C TYR A 77 17.51 9.39 10.18
N GLN A 78 16.50 8.53 10.15
CA GLN A 78 15.14 8.86 10.59
C GLN A 78 15.04 9.14 12.10
N SER A 79 15.93 8.56 12.91
CA SER A 79 15.99 8.85 14.35
C SER A 79 16.63 10.20 14.66
N THR A 80 17.30 10.86 13.70
CA THR A 80 17.92 12.17 13.94
C THR A 80 16.88 13.27 14.16
N GLU A 81 17.19 14.22 15.03
CA GLU A 81 16.30 15.38 15.26
C GLU A 81 16.13 16.24 14.00
N LYS A 82 17.15 16.30 13.13
CA LYS A 82 17.04 16.95 11.82
C LYS A 82 15.90 16.36 11.01
N PHE A 83 15.82 15.03 10.92
CA PHE A 83 14.73 14.36 10.19
C PHE A 83 13.37 14.60 10.86
N LYS A 84 13.27 14.39 12.18
CA LYS A 84 12.01 14.58 12.92
C LYS A 84 11.49 16.02 12.80
N LYS A 85 12.36 17.03 12.88
CA LYS A 85 12.01 18.44 12.68
C LYS A 85 11.47 18.70 11.27
N THR A 86 12.13 18.18 10.23
CA THR A 86 11.65 18.28 8.85
C THR A 86 10.29 17.59 8.67
N LEU A 87 10.11 16.40 9.25
CA LEU A 87 8.85 15.65 9.16
C LEU A 87 7.70 16.38 9.86
N ARG A 88 7.94 16.94 11.05
CA ARG A 88 6.96 17.78 11.77
C ARG A 88 6.49 18.96 10.92
N LYS A 89 7.44 19.70 10.32
CA LYS A 89 7.12 20.81 9.39
C LYS A 89 6.31 20.33 8.19
N TYR A 90 6.68 19.20 7.59
CA TYR A 90 5.93 18.63 6.47
C TYR A 90 4.48 18.30 6.85
N HIS A 91 4.25 17.67 8.00
CA HIS A 91 2.89 17.34 8.47
C HIS A 91 2.03 18.56 8.83
N GLN A 92 2.62 19.75 9.00
CA GLN A 92 1.86 20.99 9.19
C GLN A 92 1.29 21.53 7.86
N THR A 93 1.88 21.17 6.72
CA THR A 93 1.38 21.56 5.40
C THR A 93 0.07 20.84 5.06
N ASP A 94 -0.79 21.44 4.23
CA ASP A 94 -2.04 20.82 3.76
C ASP A 94 -1.82 19.45 3.13
N LYS A 95 -0.79 19.35 2.26
CA LYS A 95 -0.40 18.09 1.61
C LYS A 95 0.02 17.04 2.63
N GLY A 96 0.79 17.43 3.65
CA GLY A 96 1.20 16.55 4.73
C GLY A 96 0.03 16.03 5.55
N ARG A 97 -0.87 16.92 5.97
CA ARG A 97 -2.09 16.58 6.72
C ARG A 97 -3.00 15.62 5.94
N ALA A 98 -3.27 15.93 4.68
CA ALA A 98 -4.10 15.09 3.81
C ALA A 98 -3.49 13.70 3.59
N ASN A 99 -2.17 13.61 3.41
CA ASN A 99 -1.48 12.34 3.27
C ASN A 99 -1.51 11.51 4.56
N LEU A 100 -1.34 12.14 5.72
CA LEU A 100 -1.45 11.46 7.01
C LEU A 100 -2.86 10.91 7.23
N ALA A 101 -3.89 11.71 6.97
CA ALA A 101 -5.29 11.29 7.05
C ALA A 101 -5.58 10.10 6.12
N ARG A 102 -5.10 10.15 4.86
CA ARG A 102 -5.23 9.03 3.92
C ARG A 102 -4.53 7.76 4.41
N GLY A 103 -3.33 7.90 4.98
CA GLY A 103 -2.58 6.78 5.57
C GLY A 103 -3.33 6.13 6.72
N VAL A 104 -3.90 6.93 7.62
CA VAL A 104 -4.74 6.46 8.73
C VAL A 104 -5.99 5.75 8.21
N HIS A 105 -6.69 6.33 7.22
CA HIS A 105 -7.87 5.72 6.61
C HIS A 105 -7.53 4.36 5.99
N LYS A 106 -6.47 4.28 5.19
CA LYS A 106 -6.00 3.03 4.57
C LYS A 106 -5.64 2.00 5.63
N ARG A 107 -4.92 2.39 6.70
CA ARG A 107 -4.55 1.49 7.79
C ARG A 107 -5.78 0.98 8.55
N ARG A 108 -6.75 1.84 8.86
CA ARG A 108 -8.01 1.45 9.50
C ARG A 108 -8.78 0.46 8.63
N SER A 109 -8.93 0.74 7.33
CA SER A 109 -9.57 -0.18 6.39
C SER A 109 -8.82 -1.52 6.27
N SER A 110 -7.48 -1.51 6.27
CA SER A 110 -6.68 -2.74 6.19
C SER A 110 -6.69 -3.57 7.49
N LEU A 111 -6.71 -2.91 8.66
CA LEU A 111 -6.76 -3.58 9.97
C LEU A 111 -8.14 -4.17 10.28
N GLN A 112 -9.20 -3.58 9.76
CA GLN A 112 -10.57 -4.07 9.96
C GLN A 112 -10.92 -5.28 9.09
N ASN A 113 -9.93 -5.86 8.37
CA ASN A 113 -10.05 -7.05 7.53
C ASN A 113 -11.37 -7.09 6.73
N CYS A 114 -11.78 -5.95 6.18
CA CYS A 114 -13.11 -5.82 5.64
C CYS A 114 -13.20 -6.60 4.32
N ILE A 115 -13.99 -7.67 4.32
CA ILE A 115 -14.29 -8.44 3.12
C ILE A 115 -14.98 -7.51 2.11
N SER A 116 -14.54 -7.53 0.86
CA SER A 116 -15.06 -6.68 -0.21
C SER A 116 -15.36 -7.53 -1.44
N ASN A 117 -16.54 -8.15 -1.48
CA ASN A 117 -16.96 -9.06 -2.55
C ASN A 117 -18.31 -8.70 -3.19
N LEU A 118 -18.87 -7.51 -2.89
CA LEU A 118 -20.10 -7.04 -3.52
C LEU A 118 -19.95 -6.88 -5.04
N THR A 119 -20.80 -7.54 -5.82
CA THR A 119 -20.82 -7.43 -7.29
C THR A 119 -21.86 -6.40 -7.78
N ALA A 120 -21.73 -5.98 -9.04
CA ALA A 120 -22.70 -5.09 -9.68
C ALA A 120 -24.10 -5.73 -9.86
N GLU A 121 -24.16 -7.06 -9.96
CA GLU A 121 -25.41 -7.84 -10.01
C GLU A 121 -26.12 -7.81 -8.66
N GLN A 122 -25.40 -8.13 -7.59
CA GLN A 122 -25.93 -8.05 -6.23
C GLN A 122 -26.42 -6.64 -5.91
N TRP A 123 -25.73 -5.59 -6.38
CA TRP A 123 -26.22 -4.23 -6.22
C TRP A 123 -27.53 -3.94 -6.98
N ARG A 124 -27.73 -4.53 -8.17
CA ARG A 124 -29.01 -4.44 -8.89
C ARG A 124 -30.11 -5.13 -8.10
N GLU A 125 -29.88 -6.36 -7.66
CA GLU A 125 -30.82 -7.14 -6.83
C GLU A 125 -31.22 -6.41 -5.55
N ILE A 126 -30.25 -5.78 -4.86
CA ILE A 126 -30.53 -4.96 -3.68
C ILE A 126 -31.46 -3.80 -4.02
N LYS A 127 -31.23 -3.07 -5.11
CA LYS A 127 -32.13 -1.97 -5.51
C LYS A 127 -33.54 -2.49 -5.86
N ASP A 128 -33.63 -3.63 -6.54
CA ASP A 128 -34.89 -4.24 -6.95
C ASP A 128 -35.70 -4.70 -5.74
N LYS A 129 -35.04 -5.35 -4.76
CA LYS A 129 -35.62 -5.75 -3.47
C LYS A 129 -36.22 -4.56 -2.71
N TYR A 130 -35.55 -3.41 -2.77
CA TYR A 130 -36.03 -2.16 -2.16
C TYR A 130 -36.95 -1.34 -3.07
N ARG A 131 -37.35 -1.88 -4.24
CA ARG A 131 -38.20 -1.20 -5.24
C ARG A 131 -37.70 0.19 -5.63
N HIS A 132 -36.38 0.36 -5.72
CA HIS A 132 -35.70 1.64 -5.95
C HIS A 132 -36.08 2.74 -4.93
N LYS A 133 -36.38 2.35 -3.69
CA LYS A 133 -36.64 3.27 -2.58
C LYS A 133 -35.45 3.33 -1.64
N CYS A 134 -35.24 4.51 -1.04
CA CYS A 134 -34.27 4.68 0.04
C CYS A 134 -34.68 3.82 1.25
N ALA A 135 -33.75 3.06 1.80
CA ALA A 135 -33.97 2.22 2.98
C ALA A 135 -34.42 3.03 4.22
N TYR A 136 -34.01 4.30 4.30
CA TYR A 136 -34.32 5.18 5.43
C TYR A 136 -35.62 5.96 5.24
N CYS A 137 -35.67 6.87 4.25
CA CYS A 137 -36.84 7.74 4.07
C CYS A 137 -37.94 7.14 3.18
N ARG A 138 -37.76 5.92 2.65
CA ARG A 138 -38.73 5.19 1.82
C ARG A 138 -39.15 5.88 0.51
N ARG A 139 -38.56 7.03 0.18
CA ARG A 139 -38.81 7.73 -1.09
C ARG A 139 -38.13 7.01 -2.25
N ARG A 140 -38.86 6.90 -3.37
CA ARG A 140 -38.32 6.39 -4.64
C ARG A 140 -37.34 7.43 -5.20
N MET A 141 -36.17 6.98 -5.62
CA MET A 141 -35.11 7.86 -6.16
C MET A 141 -34.50 7.20 -7.39
N GLU A 142 -34.20 7.99 -8.43
CA GLU A 142 -33.47 7.51 -9.61
C GLU A 142 -32.03 7.15 -9.27
N ARG A 143 -31.41 7.93 -8.37
CA ARG A 143 -30.01 7.77 -7.97
C ARG A 143 -29.92 7.42 -6.49
N LEU A 144 -29.71 6.14 -6.20
CA LEU A 144 -29.43 5.62 -4.87
C LEU A 144 -27.93 5.37 -4.73
N THR A 145 -27.39 5.68 -3.55
CA THR A 145 -26.03 5.32 -3.15
C THR A 145 -26.05 4.06 -2.31
N MET A 146 -24.93 3.34 -2.29
CA MET A 146 -24.71 2.23 -1.36
C MET A 146 -24.36 2.81 0.02
N ASP A 147 -25.09 2.40 1.05
CA ASP A 147 -24.76 2.72 2.44
C ASP A 147 -24.46 1.43 3.23
N HIS A 148 -23.40 1.47 4.03
CA HIS A 148 -23.02 0.34 4.89
C HIS A 148 -23.80 0.39 6.20
N VAL A 149 -24.65 -0.62 6.46
CA VAL A 149 -25.46 -0.75 7.68
C VAL A 149 -24.58 -0.62 8.93
N ILE A 150 -23.50 -1.40 8.94
CA ILE A 150 -22.34 -1.25 9.84
C ILE A 150 -21.25 -0.52 9.05
N PRO A 151 -20.87 0.71 9.43
CA PRO A 151 -19.82 1.46 8.73
C PRO A 151 -18.50 0.70 8.65
N LEU A 152 -17.76 0.85 7.55
CA LEU A 152 -16.41 0.26 7.40
C LEU A 152 -15.47 0.67 8.56
N SER A 153 -15.63 1.88 9.10
CA SER A 153 -14.85 2.36 10.25
C SER A 153 -15.14 1.63 11.55
N LYS A 154 -16.29 0.94 11.65
CA LYS A 154 -16.73 0.14 12.80
C LYS A 154 -16.63 -1.38 12.51
N GLY A 155 -15.85 -1.78 11.51
CA GLY A 155 -15.63 -3.19 11.18
C GLY A 155 -16.63 -3.80 10.20
N GLY A 156 -17.54 -3.00 9.63
CA GLY A 156 -18.45 -3.51 8.62
C GLY A 156 -17.74 -3.95 7.34
N HIS A 157 -18.30 -4.94 6.66
CA HIS A 157 -17.77 -5.46 5.40
C HIS A 157 -18.46 -4.83 4.19
N HIS A 158 -17.80 -4.81 3.03
CA HIS A 158 -18.40 -4.38 1.76
C HIS A 158 -18.98 -5.60 1.02
N ILE A 159 -20.05 -6.14 1.59
CA ILE A 159 -20.77 -7.35 1.15
C ILE A 159 -22.27 -7.03 1.02
N ALA A 160 -23.02 -7.80 0.23
CA ALA A 160 -24.44 -7.55 -0.05
C ALA A 160 -25.29 -7.42 1.22
N GLU A 161 -24.98 -8.21 2.24
CA GLU A 161 -25.67 -8.29 3.53
C GLU A 161 -25.55 -6.99 4.34
N ASN A 162 -24.43 -6.29 4.20
CA ASN A 162 -24.13 -5.06 4.93
C ASN A 162 -24.44 -3.79 4.12
N ILE A 163 -25.06 -3.91 2.94
CA ILE A 163 -25.33 -2.79 2.05
C ILE A 163 -26.83 -2.57 1.87
N VAL A 164 -27.25 -1.32 2.02
CA VAL A 164 -28.62 -0.87 1.74
C VAL A 164 -28.62 0.32 0.78
N PRO A 165 -29.67 0.47 -0.04
CA PRO A 165 -29.77 1.63 -0.92
C PRO A 165 -30.26 2.85 -0.14
N ALA A 166 -29.52 3.95 -0.22
CA ALA A 166 -29.84 5.19 0.48
C ALA A 166 -29.83 6.38 -0.47
N CYS A 167 -30.64 7.40 -0.21
CA CYS A 167 -30.47 8.69 -0.89
C CYS A 167 -29.28 9.44 -0.28
N ARG A 168 -28.67 10.34 -1.06
CA ARG A 168 -27.50 11.12 -0.64
C ARG A 168 -27.71 11.86 0.68
N SER A 169 -28.89 12.44 0.90
CA SER A 169 -29.20 13.17 2.13
C SER A 169 -29.29 12.26 3.35
N CYS A 170 -29.97 11.10 3.25
CA CYS A 170 -30.05 10.15 4.36
C CYS A 170 -28.69 9.50 4.66
N ASN A 171 -27.94 9.10 3.64
CA ASN A 171 -26.60 8.54 3.79
C ASN A 171 -25.67 9.55 4.48
N SER A 172 -25.66 10.81 4.02
CA SER A 172 -24.89 11.89 4.65
C SER A 172 -25.33 12.17 6.09
N LYS A 173 -26.63 12.06 6.40
CA LYS A 173 -27.14 12.24 7.77
C LYS A 173 -26.70 11.10 8.69
N LYS A 174 -26.66 9.86 8.21
CA LYS A 174 -26.21 8.69 8.99
C LYS A 174 -24.72 8.78 9.30
N GLY A 175 -23.89 9.03 8.29
CA GLY A 175 -22.43 9.05 8.43
C GLY A 175 -21.89 7.74 9.01
N ASN A 176 -21.05 7.83 10.04
CA ASN A 176 -20.43 6.66 10.68
C ASN A 176 -21.24 6.08 11.86
N ARG A 177 -22.53 6.42 11.97
CA ARG A 177 -23.42 5.82 12.98
C ARG A 177 -24.00 4.50 12.46
N PRO A 178 -24.00 3.41 13.25
CA PRO A 178 -24.65 2.16 12.89
C PRO A 178 -26.16 2.38 12.78
N GLN A 179 -26.81 1.65 11.87
CA GLN A 179 -28.24 1.81 11.57
C GLN A 179 -29.15 1.65 12.80
N GLU A 180 -28.74 0.85 13.78
CA GLU A 180 -29.49 0.57 15.01
C GLU A 180 -29.76 1.83 15.84
N GLU A 181 -28.85 2.82 15.77
CA GLU A 181 -29.00 4.12 16.43
C GLU A 181 -29.97 5.08 15.69
N LEU A 182 -30.48 4.71 14.50
CA LEU A 182 -31.32 5.58 13.65
C LEU A 182 -32.81 5.18 13.61
N ARG A 183 -33.24 4.22 14.44
CA ARG A 183 -34.62 3.70 14.46
C ARG A 183 -35.62 4.84 14.70
N SER A 184 -36.43 5.15 13.68
CA SER A 184 -37.68 5.91 13.86
C SER A 184 -38.75 4.96 14.42
N PRO A 185 -39.76 5.47 15.16
CA PRO A 185 -40.66 4.66 16.00
C PRO A 185 -41.58 3.67 15.26
N GLU A 186 -41.67 3.74 13.93
CA GLU A 186 -42.71 2.98 13.20
C GLU A 186 -42.12 2.03 12.16
N GLY A 187 -42.27 0.72 12.41
CA GLY A 187 -42.28 -0.34 11.40
C GLY A 187 -40.95 -0.69 10.74
N GLY A 188 -40.09 -1.40 11.47
CA GLY A 188 -38.81 -1.89 10.96
C GLY A 188 -38.95 -2.96 9.88
N ILE A 189 -38.33 -2.75 8.72
CA ILE A 189 -37.93 -3.89 7.86
C ILE A 189 -36.68 -4.47 8.51
N THR A 190 -36.81 -5.67 9.08
CA THR A 190 -35.68 -6.49 9.51
C THR A 190 -34.83 -6.79 8.30
N ASN A 191 -33.57 -6.34 8.30
CA ASN A 191 -32.60 -6.89 7.35
C ASN A 191 -32.28 -8.31 7.85
N PRO A 192 -32.63 -9.39 7.11
CA PRO A 192 -32.37 -10.76 7.55
C PRO A 192 -30.89 -11.04 7.83
N ALA A 193 -29.99 -10.22 7.26
CA ALA A 193 -28.56 -10.26 7.50
C ALA A 193 -28.13 -9.92 8.94
N LEU A 194 -28.91 -9.10 9.67
CA LEU A 194 -28.56 -8.75 11.06
C LEU A 194 -28.85 -9.90 12.03
N THR A 195 -29.77 -10.81 11.69
CA THR A 195 -30.09 -12.00 12.51
C THR A 195 -29.00 -13.08 12.42
N ALA A 196 -28.14 -13.04 11.40
CA ALA A 196 -27.05 -14.01 11.23
C ALA A 196 -25.80 -13.69 12.06
N GLN A 197 -25.59 -12.42 12.45
CA GLN A 197 -24.42 -12.04 13.26
C GLN A 197 -24.60 -12.28 14.77
N SER A 198 -25.83 -12.53 15.24
CA SER A 198 -26.06 -12.97 16.63
C SER A 198 -25.82 -14.46 16.89
N ILE A 199 -25.44 -15.25 15.88
CA ILE A 199 -25.20 -16.71 16.02
C ILE A 199 -23.70 -17.09 15.95
N ALA A 200 -22.80 -16.16 15.64
CA ALA A 200 -21.36 -16.47 15.49
C ALA A 200 -20.51 -16.21 16.75
N GLN A 201 -21.07 -16.41 17.95
CA GLN A 201 -20.32 -16.39 19.23
C GLN A 201 -20.16 -17.77 19.88
N GLU A 202 -20.55 -18.87 19.22
CA GLU A 202 -20.16 -20.20 19.71
C GLU A 202 -18.72 -20.51 19.28
N GLU A 203 -17.80 -20.34 20.24
CA GLU A 203 -16.41 -20.75 20.11
C GLU A 203 -16.31 -22.26 19.76
N PRO A 204 -15.50 -22.66 18.77
CA PRO A 204 -15.20 -24.08 18.60
C PRO A 204 -14.30 -24.51 19.77
N LYS A 205 -14.86 -25.26 20.72
CA LYS A 205 -14.10 -25.97 21.76
C LYS A 205 -13.10 -26.91 21.07
N LEU A 206 -11.83 -26.52 21.06
CA LEU A 206 -10.73 -27.34 20.58
C LEU A 206 -10.58 -28.55 21.52
N ASN A 207 -11.08 -29.71 21.11
CA ASN A 207 -10.93 -30.96 21.84
C ASN A 207 -9.51 -31.52 21.62
N ILE A 208 -8.56 -31.06 22.42
CA ILE A 208 -7.20 -31.63 22.47
C ILE A 208 -7.31 -32.89 23.35
N LYS A 209 -7.32 -34.07 22.73
CA LYS A 209 -7.11 -35.33 23.46
C LYS A 209 -5.66 -35.39 23.96
N PRO A 210 -5.41 -35.77 25.22
CA PRO A 210 -4.05 -35.98 25.70
C PRO A 210 -3.48 -37.22 24.99
N HIS A 211 -2.27 -37.07 24.46
CA HIS A 211 -1.50 -38.17 23.92
C HIS A 211 -1.04 -39.05 25.08
N GLN A 212 -1.41 -40.33 25.06
CA GLN A 212 -0.71 -41.39 25.81
C GLN A 212 0.65 -41.64 25.16
#